data_AF-A0A0B4R8C0-F1
#
_entry.id   AF-A0A0B4R8C0-F1
#
_cell.length_a   1.000
_cell.length_b   1.000
_cell.length_c   1.000
_cell.angle_alpha   90.00
_cell.angle_beta   90.00
_cell.angle_gamma   90.00
#
_symmetry.space_group_name_H-M   'P 1'
#
loop_
_entity.id
_entity.type
_entity.pdbx_description
1 polymer ?
#
loop_
_entity_poly.entity_id
_entity_poly.type
_entity_poly.pdbx_seq_one_letter_code
_entity_poly.pdbx_strand_id
1 'polypeptide(L)'
;MIENYRPTKAVINLTAIKNNLTYFQEKSGDAEVITVVKADAYGHGVLEIAKNVIENGVRMLAVATPDEALFLREQGIDAELLVLGATPARFIPIAQKHNITVTAISLEWLSMAAMNIEQGLDALKIHLKVDTGMRRIGIQVDEVDDAFRFIADHDFGFKGIFTHFATADEKDSSLFSQQVNAMNNIIDKLDDPSVMVHVSNSAVAIMQPDLVCDAVRVGISLYGIAPSPYVGKEMDFQLQPALSLETEMIHVKKVKAGESLSYGATYRADQDEWIATIPIGYADGMLRGLQGQDVLVRGQRVPIVGRICMDQCMIQLSEEMPVGEKVQLIGRQGQQQILIDEWADKLETIPYEIPCILTKRVPRVYVESAGFSDLSFQKSDKVLR
;
A
#
# COMPACT_ATOMS: atom_id res chain seq x y z
N MET A 1 -4.89 9.35 23.77
CA MET A 1 -3.76 9.44 22.83
C MET A 1 -2.51 9.02 23.59
N ILE A 2 -1.72 8.11 23.04
CA ILE A 2 -0.39 7.80 23.58
C ILE A 2 0.51 8.98 23.21
N GLU A 3 1.09 9.64 24.21
CA GLU A 3 2.06 10.72 23.99
C GLU A 3 3.36 10.10 23.45
N ASN A 4 3.80 10.57 22.28
CA ASN A 4 5.04 10.10 21.65
C ASN A 4 6.16 11.12 21.91
N TYR A 5 7.19 10.72 22.66
CA TYR A 5 8.31 11.60 23.04
C TYR A 5 9.48 11.57 22.05
N ARG A 6 9.50 10.64 21.10
CA ARG A 6 10.52 10.58 20.05
C ARG A 6 10.05 11.42 18.85
N PRO A 7 10.90 12.30 18.28
CA PRO A 7 10.47 13.21 17.22
C PRO A 7 10.28 12.52 15.86
N THR A 8 10.61 11.23 15.75
CA THR A 8 10.43 10.44 14.53
C THR A 8 8.98 10.03 14.34
N LYS A 9 8.41 10.34 13.17
CA LYS A 9 7.01 10.03 12.82
C LYS A 9 6.83 9.83 11.32
N ALA A 10 5.82 9.04 10.95
CA ALA A 10 5.30 9.00 9.59
C ALA A 10 4.05 9.87 9.52
N VAL A 11 4.05 10.88 8.66
CA VAL A 11 2.91 11.76 8.44
C VAL A 11 2.12 11.27 7.23
N ILE A 12 0.82 11.05 7.42
CA ILE A 12 -0.09 10.50 6.42
C ILE A 12 -1.10 11.58 5.99
N ASN A 13 -1.04 11.98 4.73
CA ASN A 13 -1.90 13.01 4.16
C ASN A 13 -3.20 12.39 3.62
N LEU A 14 -4.29 12.56 4.36
CA LEU A 14 -5.61 12.04 3.99
C LEU A 14 -6.22 12.78 2.79
N THR A 15 -5.85 14.05 2.56
CA THR A 15 -6.25 14.77 1.34
C THR A 15 -5.61 14.14 0.09
N ALA A 16 -4.36 13.68 0.18
CA ALA A 16 -3.70 12.99 -0.93
C ALA A 16 -4.40 11.66 -1.25
N ILE A 17 -4.73 10.87 -0.23
CA ILE A 17 -5.51 9.63 -0.38
C ILE A 17 -6.84 9.91 -1.07
N LYS A 18 -7.58 10.92 -0.62
CA LYS A 18 -8.85 11.34 -1.22
C LYS A 18 -8.68 11.73 -2.69
N ASN A 19 -7.70 12.57 -3.02
CA ASN A 19 -7.48 13.02 -4.39
C ASN A 19 -7.11 11.86 -5.33
N ASN A 20 -6.28 10.92 -4.86
CA ASN A 20 -5.95 9.72 -5.62
C ASN A 20 -7.19 8.83 -5.81
N LEU A 21 -8.01 8.65 -4.75
CA LEU A 21 -9.28 7.92 -4.83
C LEU A 21 -10.23 8.54 -5.86
N THR A 22 -10.40 9.86 -5.83
CA THR A 22 -11.26 10.59 -6.78
C THR A 22 -10.82 10.35 -8.22
N TYR A 23 -9.52 10.36 -8.50
CA TYR A 23 -9.03 10.01 -9.84
C TYR A 23 -9.51 8.62 -10.29
N PHE A 24 -9.40 7.60 -9.43
CA PHE A 24 -9.85 6.25 -9.77
C PHE A 24 -11.37 6.14 -9.90
N GLN A 25 -12.14 6.85 -9.06
CA GLN A 25 -13.60 6.91 -9.19
C GLN A 25 -14.02 7.55 -10.52
N GLU A 26 -13.41 8.67 -10.89
CA GLU A 26 -13.68 9.33 -12.17
C GLU A 26 -13.27 8.47 -13.37
N LYS A 27 -12.11 7.80 -13.31
CA LYS A 27 -11.60 6.95 -14.40
C LYS A 27 -12.42 5.67 -14.56
N SER A 28 -13.01 5.17 -13.48
CA SER A 28 -13.77 3.90 -13.49
C SER A 28 -15.24 4.07 -13.91
N GLY A 29 -15.72 5.31 -14.05
CA GLY A 29 -17.10 5.58 -14.44
C GLY A 29 -18.10 5.01 -13.44
N ASP A 30 -19.00 4.14 -13.93
CA ASP A 30 -20.02 3.49 -13.09
C ASP A 30 -19.49 2.28 -12.30
N ALA A 31 -18.27 1.79 -12.61
CA ALA A 31 -17.68 0.66 -11.93
C ALA A 31 -17.29 1.01 -10.48
N GLU A 32 -17.47 0.07 -9.56
CA GLU A 32 -17.12 0.29 -8.15
C GLU A 32 -15.60 0.34 -7.94
N VAL A 33 -15.15 1.17 -7.00
CA VAL A 33 -13.75 1.18 -6.55
C VAL A 33 -13.65 0.38 -5.24
N ILE A 34 -13.06 -0.81 -5.33
CA ILE A 34 -12.68 -1.62 -4.17
C ILE A 34 -11.31 -1.15 -3.70
N THR A 35 -11.22 -0.58 -2.50
CA THR A 35 -9.90 -0.16 -1.96
C THR A 35 -9.22 -1.30 -1.23
N VAL A 36 -7.95 -1.53 -1.56
CA VAL A 36 -7.18 -2.65 -1.02
C VAL A 36 -6.31 -2.16 0.14
N VAL A 37 -6.76 -2.45 1.37
CA VAL A 37 -6.18 -1.92 2.61
C VAL A 37 -5.42 -2.97 3.44
N LYS A 38 -5.04 -4.09 2.82
CA LYS A 38 -4.16 -5.12 3.41
C LYS A 38 -2.82 -4.55 3.90
N ALA A 39 -2.14 -5.31 4.76
CA ALA A 39 -0.85 -4.96 5.36
C ALA A 39 -0.88 -3.59 6.06
N ASP A 40 -1.88 -3.38 6.91
CA ASP A 40 -2.11 -2.13 7.63
C ASP A 40 -2.25 -0.92 6.68
N ALA A 41 -3.07 -1.08 5.62
CA ALA A 41 -3.16 -0.14 4.50
C ALA A 41 -1.78 0.20 3.91
N TYR A 42 -1.01 -0.84 3.56
CA TYR A 42 0.35 -0.71 3.04
C TYR A 42 1.24 0.12 3.98
N GLY A 43 1.10 -0.07 5.30
CA GLY A 43 1.83 0.66 6.33
C GLY A 43 1.37 2.11 6.61
N HIS A 44 0.27 2.57 6.00
CA HIS A 44 -0.30 3.91 6.24
C HIS A 44 -1.25 3.93 7.45
N GLY A 45 -1.59 2.76 7.99
CA GLY A 45 -2.47 2.58 9.14
C GLY A 45 -3.92 2.41 8.72
N VAL A 46 -4.42 1.19 8.86
CA VAL A 46 -5.64 0.71 8.19
C VAL A 46 -6.90 1.43 8.64
N LEU A 47 -7.02 1.79 9.92
CA LEU A 47 -8.29 2.33 10.44
C LEU A 47 -8.60 3.71 9.91
N GLU A 48 -7.63 4.62 9.93
CA GLU A 48 -7.84 5.98 9.43
C GLU A 48 -7.98 6.00 7.91
N ILE A 49 -7.25 5.14 7.19
CA ILE A 49 -7.44 4.98 5.74
C ILE A 49 -8.82 4.42 5.42
N ALA A 50 -9.27 3.37 6.11
CA ALA A 50 -10.58 2.76 5.91
C ALA A 50 -11.71 3.78 6.14
N LYS A 51 -11.68 4.54 7.23
CA LYS A 51 -12.65 5.60 7.50
C LYS A 51 -12.64 6.65 6.38
N ASN A 52 -11.44 7.14 6.03
CA ASN A 52 -11.30 8.18 5.02
C ASN A 52 -11.87 7.74 3.66
N VAL A 53 -11.57 6.54 3.18
CA VAL A 53 -12.07 6.10 1.88
C VAL A 53 -13.59 5.82 1.91
N ILE A 54 -14.12 5.30 3.02
CA ILE A 54 -15.57 5.07 3.20
C ILE A 54 -16.34 6.40 3.18
N GLU A 55 -15.85 7.40 3.92
CA GLU A 55 -16.42 8.76 3.92
C GLU A 55 -16.40 9.40 2.53
N ASN A 56 -15.50 8.95 1.65
CA ASN A 56 -15.39 9.39 0.26
C ASN A 56 -16.02 8.39 -0.74
N GLY A 57 -16.99 7.58 -0.29
CA GLY A 57 -17.90 6.84 -1.15
C GLY A 57 -17.48 5.40 -1.48
N VAL A 58 -16.40 4.89 -0.88
CA VAL A 58 -16.00 3.47 -1.05
C VAL A 58 -16.91 2.56 -0.25
N ARG A 59 -17.49 1.57 -0.92
CA ARG A 59 -18.44 0.62 -0.34
C ARG A 59 -17.81 -0.70 0.08
N MET A 60 -16.72 -1.10 -0.58
CA MET A 60 -16.02 -2.35 -0.33
C MET A 60 -14.53 -2.12 -0.08
N LEU A 61 -14.01 -2.76 0.98
CA LEU A 61 -12.58 -2.85 1.27
C LEU A 61 -12.09 -4.29 1.06
N ALA A 62 -10.87 -4.42 0.57
CA ALA A 62 -10.22 -5.71 0.39
C ALA A 62 -8.97 -5.84 1.29
N VAL A 63 -8.86 -6.97 1.97
CA VAL A 63 -7.73 -7.32 2.85
C VAL A 63 -7.08 -8.64 2.40
N ALA A 64 -5.93 -8.99 2.96
CA ALA A 64 -5.25 -10.25 2.62
C ALA A 64 -5.74 -11.42 3.47
N THR A 65 -5.99 -11.18 4.76
CA THR A 65 -6.17 -12.25 5.75
C THR A 65 -7.51 -12.17 6.48
N PRO A 66 -8.01 -13.30 7.00
CA PRO A 66 -9.11 -13.33 7.97
C PRO A 66 -8.94 -12.36 9.14
N ASP A 67 -7.74 -12.31 9.72
CA ASP A 67 -7.40 -11.51 10.89
C ASP A 67 -7.55 -10.01 10.62
N GLU A 68 -7.12 -9.54 9.44
CA GLU A 68 -7.31 -8.15 9.02
C GLU A 68 -8.79 -7.79 8.84
N ALA A 69 -9.60 -8.69 8.25
CA ALA A 69 -11.02 -8.46 8.06
C ALA A 69 -11.76 -8.39 9.41
N LEU A 70 -11.45 -9.34 10.30
CA LEU A 70 -12.04 -9.39 11.62
C LEU A 70 -11.64 -8.18 12.45
N PHE A 71 -10.37 -7.76 12.39
CA PHE A 71 -9.91 -6.53 13.02
C PHE A 71 -10.73 -5.31 12.57
N LEU A 72 -10.98 -5.13 11.26
CA LEU A 72 -11.80 -4.02 10.77
C LEU A 72 -13.23 -4.09 11.30
N ARG A 73 -13.85 -5.28 11.31
CA ARG A 73 -15.20 -5.48 11.87
C ARG A 73 -15.25 -5.13 13.36
N GLU A 74 -14.28 -5.58 14.15
CA GLU A 74 -14.19 -5.29 15.58
C GLU A 74 -14.00 -3.80 15.88
N GLN A 75 -13.42 -3.05 14.93
CA GLN A 75 -13.27 -1.60 15.00
C GLN A 75 -14.50 -0.84 14.47
N GLY A 76 -15.61 -1.53 14.19
CA GLY A 76 -16.87 -0.92 13.77
C GLY A 76 -16.92 -0.52 12.29
N ILE A 77 -16.08 -1.11 11.44
CA ILE A 77 -16.18 -0.91 9.98
C ILE A 77 -17.32 -1.77 9.45
N ASP A 78 -18.37 -1.11 8.94
CA ASP A 78 -19.57 -1.75 8.39
C ASP A 78 -19.54 -1.92 6.86
N ALA A 79 -18.53 -1.38 6.17
CA ALA A 79 -18.34 -1.54 4.73
C ALA A 79 -18.23 -3.02 4.32
N GLU A 80 -18.49 -3.35 3.06
CA GLU A 80 -18.28 -4.71 2.57
C GLU A 80 -16.80 -5.08 2.68
N LEU A 81 -16.50 -6.30 3.13
CA LEU A 81 -15.13 -6.78 3.28
C LEU A 81 -14.91 -8.00 2.41
N LEU A 82 -13.84 -7.96 1.62
CA LEU A 82 -13.37 -9.08 0.82
C LEU A 82 -12.00 -9.54 1.31
N VAL A 83 -11.89 -10.80 1.75
CA VAL A 83 -10.60 -11.45 2.00
C VAL A 83 -10.07 -12.03 0.69
N LEU A 84 -8.99 -11.45 0.16
CA LEU A 84 -8.38 -11.83 -1.12
C LEU A 84 -7.57 -13.14 -1.04
N GLY A 85 -7.07 -13.48 0.15
CA GLY A 85 -6.27 -14.67 0.39
C GLY A 85 -7.11 -15.92 0.71
N ALA A 86 -6.40 -17.04 0.87
CA ALA A 86 -7.00 -18.28 1.36
C ALA A 86 -7.57 -18.08 2.78
N THR A 87 -8.71 -18.72 3.06
CA THR A 87 -9.30 -18.73 4.41
C THR A 87 -9.42 -20.16 4.94
N PRO A 88 -9.09 -20.42 6.22
CA PRO A 88 -9.17 -21.76 6.80
C PRO A 88 -10.61 -22.14 7.16
N ALA A 89 -10.90 -23.44 7.25
CA ALA A 89 -12.21 -23.99 7.64
C ALA A 89 -12.83 -23.34 8.88
N ARG A 90 -12.01 -23.17 9.93
CA ARG A 90 -12.46 -22.56 11.19
C ARG A 90 -12.95 -21.11 11.06
N PHE A 91 -12.63 -20.44 9.97
CA PHE A 91 -13.06 -19.06 9.71
C PHE A 91 -14.39 -18.98 8.97
N ILE A 92 -14.88 -20.07 8.36
CA ILE A 92 -16.10 -20.05 7.55
C ILE A 92 -17.35 -19.61 8.36
N PRO A 93 -17.64 -20.17 9.56
CA PRO A 93 -18.75 -19.69 10.38
C PRO A 93 -18.56 -18.24 10.86
N ILE A 94 -17.30 -17.85 11.11
CA ILE A 94 -16.96 -16.48 11.53
C ILE A 94 -17.24 -15.50 10.39
N ALA A 95 -16.88 -15.85 9.17
CA ALA A 95 -17.13 -15.05 7.98
C ALA A 95 -18.64 -14.85 7.75
N GLN A 96 -19.46 -15.90 7.90
CA GLN A 96 -20.93 -15.79 7.83
C GLN A 96 -21.46 -14.82 8.90
N LYS A 97 -21.11 -15.06 10.17
CA LYS A 97 -21.58 -14.26 11.31
C LYS A 97 -21.21 -12.78 11.21
N HIS A 98 -20.02 -12.48 10.69
CA HIS A 98 -19.51 -11.12 10.55
C HIS A 98 -19.75 -10.51 9.16
N ASN A 99 -20.51 -11.17 8.29
CA ASN A 99 -20.79 -10.72 6.93
C ASN A 99 -19.49 -10.31 6.18
N ILE A 100 -18.52 -11.23 6.15
CA ILE A 100 -17.24 -11.08 5.48
C ILE A 100 -17.26 -11.98 4.24
N THR A 101 -17.01 -11.39 3.07
CA THR A 101 -16.87 -12.12 1.82
C THR A 101 -15.48 -12.77 1.75
N VAL A 102 -15.41 -14.05 1.40
CA VAL A 102 -14.15 -14.81 1.30
C VAL A 102 -13.87 -15.24 -0.13
N THR A 103 -12.60 -15.46 -0.46
CA THR A 103 -12.22 -15.91 -1.80
C THR A 103 -12.24 -17.43 -1.90
N ALA A 104 -12.97 -17.96 -2.88
CA ALA A 104 -12.89 -19.36 -3.29
C ALA A 104 -11.70 -19.55 -4.25
N ILE A 105 -10.71 -20.33 -3.82
CA ILE A 105 -9.41 -20.45 -4.49
C ILE A 105 -9.14 -21.81 -5.16
N SER A 106 -9.91 -22.84 -4.84
CA SER A 106 -9.78 -24.20 -5.39
C SER A 106 -11.09 -24.98 -5.18
N LEU A 107 -11.30 -26.08 -5.90
CA LEU A 107 -12.44 -26.98 -5.70
C LEU A 107 -12.40 -27.64 -4.31
N GLU A 108 -11.19 -27.95 -3.81
CA GLU A 108 -11.00 -28.46 -2.45
C GLU A 108 -11.39 -27.41 -1.41
N TRP A 109 -11.07 -26.13 -1.66
CA TRP A 109 -11.50 -25.05 -0.77
C TRP A 109 -13.02 -24.91 -0.75
N LEU A 110 -13.68 -24.98 -1.92
CA LEU A 110 -15.14 -24.95 -2.01
C LEU A 110 -15.77 -26.12 -1.23
N SER A 111 -15.23 -27.33 -1.42
CA SER A 111 -15.67 -28.53 -0.69
C SER A 111 -15.50 -28.37 0.82
N MET A 112 -14.34 -27.87 1.25
CA MET A 112 -14.06 -27.57 2.65
C MET A 112 -15.03 -26.52 3.20
N ALA A 113 -15.27 -25.43 2.47
CA ALA A 113 -16.15 -24.37 2.90
C ALA A 113 -17.59 -24.88 3.07
N ALA A 114 -18.11 -25.62 2.09
CA ALA A 114 -19.44 -26.21 2.15
C ALA A 114 -19.66 -27.08 3.39
N MET A 115 -18.66 -27.86 3.80
CA MET A 115 -18.72 -28.69 5.02
C MET A 115 -18.71 -27.89 6.33
N ASN A 116 -18.30 -26.61 6.29
CA ASN A 116 -18.14 -25.75 7.46
C ASN A 116 -19.11 -24.56 7.48
N ILE A 117 -20.07 -24.50 6.53
CA ILE A 117 -21.16 -23.52 6.55
C ILE A 117 -22.11 -23.87 7.69
N GLU A 118 -22.35 -22.89 8.57
CA GLU A 118 -23.29 -23.02 9.67
C GLU A 118 -24.73 -22.78 9.17
N GLN A 119 -25.59 -23.76 9.42
CA GLN A 119 -27.00 -23.71 9.03
C GLN A 119 -27.76 -22.69 9.89
N GLY A 120 -28.67 -21.93 9.25
CA GLY A 120 -29.49 -20.92 9.93
C GLY A 120 -28.84 -19.54 10.04
N LEU A 121 -27.62 -19.38 9.52
CA LEU A 121 -27.04 -18.07 9.20
C LEU A 121 -27.28 -17.72 7.73
N ASP A 122 -26.95 -16.49 7.35
CA ASP A 122 -26.92 -16.10 5.93
C ASP A 122 -25.88 -16.93 5.16
N ALA A 123 -26.15 -17.12 3.86
CA ALA A 123 -25.26 -17.83 2.95
C ALA A 123 -23.84 -17.25 2.97
N LEU A 124 -22.83 -18.12 2.90
CA LEU A 124 -21.43 -17.68 2.85
C LEU A 124 -21.18 -16.91 1.57
N LYS A 125 -20.88 -15.60 1.70
CA LYS A 125 -20.53 -14.76 0.56
C LYS A 125 -19.15 -15.13 0.03
N ILE A 126 -19.08 -15.47 -1.25
CA ILE A 126 -17.82 -15.84 -1.91
C ILE A 126 -17.56 -15.03 -3.16
N HIS A 127 -16.28 -14.73 -3.40
CA HIS A 127 -15.78 -14.35 -4.72
C HIS A 127 -14.92 -15.50 -5.28
N LEU A 128 -15.20 -15.95 -6.50
CA LEU A 128 -14.41 -16.99 -7.16
C LEU A 128 -13.14 -16.40 -7.76
N LYS A 129 -11.97 -16.85 -7.31
CA LYS A 129 -10.69 -16.50 -7.95
C LYS A 129 -10.39 -17.50 -9.05
N VAL A 130 -10.21 -17.00 -10.26
CA VAL A 130 -9.71 -17.77 -11.40
C VAL A 130 -8.24 -17.46 -11.62
N ASP A 131 -7.40 -18.48 -11.79
CA ASP A 131 -6.03 -18.30 -12.22
C ASP A 131 -5.92 -18.27 -13.75
N THR A 132 -5.82 -17.06 -14.31
CA THR A 132 -5.66 -16.89 -15.76
C THR A 132 -4.19 -16.87 -16.21
N GLY A 133 -3.23 -17.03 -15.30
CA GLY A 133 -1.79 -17.01 -15.63
C GLY A 133 -0.86 -16.44 -14.56
N MET A 134 -1.38 -15.92 -13.45
CA MET A 134 -0.57 -15.44 -12.32
C MET A 134 0.07 -16.61 -11.56
N ARG A 135 -0.56 -17.79 -11.58
CA ARG A 135 -0.06 -19.04 -10.99
C ARG A 135 0.25 -18.94 -9.50
N ARG A 136 -0.54 -18.13 -8.79
CA ARG A 136 -0.41 -17.91 -7.34
C ARG A 136 -1.49 -18.65 -6.57
N ILE A 137 -2.75 -18.31 -6.85
CA ILE A 137 -3.96 -18.91 -6.29
C ILE A 137 -5.12 -18.70 -7.28
N GLY A 138 -6.05 -19.66 -7.27
CA GLY A 138 -7.28 -19.62 -8.06
C GLY A 138 -7.60 -20.97 -8.71
N ILE A 139 -8.89 -21.16 -8.97
CA ILE A 139 -9.43 -22.22 -9.82
C ILE A 139 -8.71 -22.18 -11.18
N GLN A 140 -8.28 -23.33 -11.69
CA GLN A 140 -7.72 -23.39 -13.04
C GLN A 140 -8.81 -23.14 -14.09
N VAL A 141 -8.45 -22.55 -15.23
CA VAL A 141 -9.42 -22.18 -16.27
C VAL A 141 -10.30 -23.36 -16.72
N ASP A 142 -9.75 -24.57 -16.76
CA ASP A 142 -10.44 -25.81 -17.12
C ASP A 142 -11.33 -26.38 -16.01
N GLU A 143 -11.17 -25.94 -14.76
CA GLU A 143 -11.97 -26.36 -13.60
C GLU A 143 -13.17 -25.42 -13.33
N VAL A 144 -13.27 -24.30 -14.05
CA VAL A 144 -14.29 -23.26 -13.78
C VAL A 144 -15.71 -23.78 -13.90
N ASP A 145 -16.00 -24.62 -14.91
CA ASP A 145 -17.34 -25.15 -15.12
C ASP A 145 -17.76 -26.09 -13.97
N ASP A 146 -16.79 -26.81 -13.39
CA ASP A 146 -17.03 -27.64 -12.20
C ASP A 146 -17.23 -26.78 -10.96
N ALA A 147 -16.48 -25.69 -10.83
CA ALA A 147 -16.66 -24.73 -9.73
C ALA A 147 -18.05 -24.06 -9.77
N PHE A 148 -18.53 -23.64 -10.95
CA PHE A 148 -19.87 -23.08 -11.10
C PHE A 148 -20.96 -24.08 -10.72
N ARG A 149 -20.87 -25.34 -11.19
CA ARG A 149 -21.81 -26.39 -10.79
C ARG A 149 -21.78 -26.62 -9.28
N PHE A 150 -20.58 -26.72 -8.70
CA PHE A 150 -20.43 -26.91 -7.26
C PHE A 150 -21.05 -25.74 -6.46
N ILE A 151 -20.81 -24.50 -6.88
CA ILE A 151 -21.35 -23.31 -6.21
C ILE A 151 -22.88 -23.29 -6.28
N ALA A 152 -23.47 -23.62 -7.43
CA ALA A 152 -24.92 -23.65 -7.61
C ALA A 152 -25.63 -24.73 -6.76
N ASP A 153 -24.94 -25.84 -6.45
CA ASP A 153 -25.48 -26.97 -5.69
C ASP A 153 -25.35 -26.78 -4.16
N HIS A 154 -24.75 -25.69 -3.67
CA HIS A 154 -24.48 -25.44 -2.24
C HIS A 154 -24.91 -24.04 -1.79
N ASP A 155 -24.97 -23.82 -0.48
CA ASP A 155 -25.45 -22.56 0.14
C ASP A 155 -24.39 -21.44 0.11
N PHE A 156 -23.92 -21.11 -1.09
CA PHE A 156 -23.01 -20.00 -1.32
C PHE A 156 -23.76 -18.77 -1.83
N GLY A 157 -23.49 -17.63 -1.22
CA GLY A 157 -23.77 -16.34 -1.82
C GLY A 157 -22.70 -16.03 -2.85
N PHE A 158 -22.86 -16.46 -4.09
CA PHE A 158 -21.90 -16.14 -5.16
C PHE A 158 -21.98 -14.64 -5.49
N LYS A 159 -21.02 -13.85 -5.01
CA LYS A 159 -21.05 -12.37 -5.10
C LYS A 159 -20.11 -11.78 -6.13
N GLY A 160 -19.10 -12.53 -6.57
CA GLY A 160 -18.21 -12.04 -7.59
C GLY A 160 -17.25 -13.07 -8.15
N ILE A 161 -16.60 -12.72 -9.25
CA ILE A 161 -15.56 -13.51 -9.90
C ILE A 161 -14.41 -12.60 -10.30
N PHE A 162 -13.18 -13.08 -10.15
CA PHE A 162 -12.02 -12.27 -10.48
C PHE A 162 -10.78 -13.04 -10.89
N THR A 163 -9.88 -12.33 -11.56
CA THR A 163 -8.49 -12.72 -11.74
C THR A 163 -7.54 -11.61 -11.25
N HIS A 164 -6.24 -11.84 -11.36
CA HIS A 164 -5.20 -10.86 -11.11
C HIS A 164 -4.13 -10.99 -12.20
N PHE A 165 -3.77 -9.87 -12.80
CA PHE A 165 -2.78 -9.84 -13.88
C PHE A 165 -1.36 -9.85 -13.33
N ALA A 166 -0.48 -10.57 -14.02
CA ALA A 166 0.93 -10.73 -13.63
C ALA A 166 1.82 -9.60 -14.15
N THR A 167 1.56 -9.10 -15.37
CA THR A 167 2.44 -8.17 -16.09
C THR A 167 1.70 -6.91 -16.54
N ALA A 168 0.68 -6.48 -15.79
CA ALA A 168 -0.12 -5.29 -16.11
C ALA A 168 0.68 -3.97 -16.03
N ASP A 169 1.83 -4.01 -15.37
CA ASP A 169 2.74 -2.90 -15.11
C ASP A 169 4.03 -2.99 -15.94
N GLU A 170 4.09 -3.92 -16.90
CA GLU A 170 5.18 -4.09 -17.86
C GLU A 170 4.81 -3.59 -19.26
N LYS A 171 5.84 -3.30 -20.07
CA LYS A 171 5.66 -2.88 -21.46
C LYS A 171 5.25 -4.04 -22.38
N ASP A 172 5.68 -5.26 -22.08
CA ASP A 172 5.26 -6.44 -22.84
C ASP A 172 3.87 -6.88 -22.40
N SER A 173 2.91 -6.76 -23.30
CA SER A 173 1.50 -7.09 -23.04
C SER A 173 1.12 -8.51 -23.46
N SER A 174 2.08 -9.37 -23.83
CA SER A 174 1.81 -10.71 -24.35
C SER A 174 1.07 -11.60 -23.32
N LEU A 175 1.61 -11.72 -22.10
CA LEU A 175 0.96 -12.46 -21.03
C LEU A 175 -0.34 -11.79 -20.59
N PHE A 176 -0.33 -10.46 -20.44
CA PHE A 176 -1.53 -9.68 -20.11
C PHE A 176 -2.69 -9.97 -21.06
N SER A 177 -2.44 -9.96 -22.38
CA SER A 177 -3.46 -10.23 -23.40
C SER A 177 -3.99 -11.67 -23.32
N GLN A 178 -3.13 -12.65 -23.03
CA GLN A 178 -3.55 -14.04 -22.81
C GLN A 178 -4.46 -14.15 -21.59
N GLN A 179 -4.10 -13.47 -20.49
CA GLN A 179 -4.89 -13.47 -19.27
C GLN A 179 -6.27 -12.79 -19.46
N VAL A 180 -6.34 -11.72 -20.24
CA VAL A 180 -7.60 -11.04 -20.59
C VAL A 180 -8.48 -11.97 -21.42
N ASN A 181 -7.95 -12.58 -22.47
CA ASN A 181 -8.71 -13.51 -23.31
C ASN A 181 -9.24 -14.72 -22.52
N ALA A 182 -8.42 -15.29 -21.64
CA ALA A 182 -8.85 -16.38 -20.77
C ALA A 182 -10.00 -15.97 -19.85
N MET A 183 -9.94 -14.75 -19.28
CA MET A 183 -11.01 -14.24 -18.43
C MET A 183 -12.29 -13.94 -19.21
N ASN A 184 -12.20 -13.34 -20.39
CA ASN A 184 -13.37 -13.04 -21.23
C ASN A 184 -14.14 -14.33 -21.57
N ASN A 185 -13.44 -15.39 -21.98
CA ASN A 185 -14.06 -16.70 -22.25
C ASN A 185 -14.80 -17.30 -21.04
N ILE A 186 -14.43 -16.91 -19.82
CA ILE A 186 -15.10 -17.35 -18.58
C ILE A 186 -16.30 -16.45 -18.28
N ILE A 187 -16.14 -15.13 -18.43
CA ILE A 187 -17.21 -14.15 -18.21
C ILE A 187 -18.35 -14.38 -19.22
N ASP A 188 -18.05 -14.77 -20.46
CA ASP A 188 -19.05 -15.10 -21.48
C ASP A 188 -19.96 -16.29 -21.09
N LYS A 189 -19.56 -17.08 -20.09
CA LYS A 189 -20.36 -18.18 -19.52
C LYS A 189 -21.19 -17.76 -18.30
N LEU A 190 -21.02 -16.54 -17.81
CA LEU A 190 -21.67 -16.04 -16.60
C LEU A 190 -22.99 -15.35 -16.96
N ASP A 191 -24.11 -16.01 -16.67
CA ASP A 191 -25.44 -15.49 -17.01
C ASP A 191 -26.06 -14.61 -15.91
N ASP A 192 -25.46 -14.55 -14.71
CA ASP A 192 -26.01 -13.83 -13.56
C ASP A 192 -25.41 -12.41 -13.44
N PRO A 193 -26.19 -11.35 -13.76
CA PRO A 193 -25.71 -9.97 -13.71
C PRO A 193 -25.51 -9.44 -12.28
N SER A 194 -25.89 -10.20 -11.25
CA SER A 194 -25.65 -9.83 -9.85
C SER A 194 -24.25 -10.23 -9.35
N VAL A 195 -23.53 -11.06 -10.11
CA VAL A 195 -22.16 -11.48 -9.79
C VAL A 195 -21.19 -10.42 -10.28
N MET A 196 -20.51 -9.75 -9.34
CA MET A 196 -19.54 -8.71 -9.65
C MET A 196 -18.29 -9.28 -10.34
N VAL A 197 -17.96 -8.80 -11.53
CA VAL A 197 -16.74 -9.11 -12.26
C VAL A 197 -15.71 -8.02 -12.00
N HIS A 198 -14.55 -8.38 -11.45
CA HIS A 198 -13.48 -7.41 -11.23
C HIS A 198 -12.10 -7.97 -11.60
N VAL A 199 -11.40 -7.37 -12.56
CA VAL A 199 -10.08 -7.88 -13.01
C VAL A 199 -8.94 -6.92 -12.67
N SER A 200 -9.24 -5.63 -12.70
CA SER A 200 -8.26 -4.55 -12.65
C SER A 200 -7.60 -4.37 -11.28
N ASN A 201 -6.27 -4.27 -11.29
CA ASN A 201 -5.49 -3.69 -10.20
C ASN A 201 -5.19 -2.21 -10.52
N SER A 202 -4.40 -1.52 -9.69
CA SER A 202 -4.02 -0.11 -9.96
C SER A 202 -3.39 0.10 -11.33
N ALA A 203 -2.51 -0.79 -11.80
CA ALA A 203 -1.86 -0.65 -13.10
C ALA A 203 -2.85 -0.77 -14.26
N VAL A 204 -3.75 -1.76 -14.23
CA VAL A 204 -4.78 -1.90 -15.27
C VAL A 204 -5.76 -0.72 -15.26
N ALA A 205 -6.19 -0.27 -14.08
CA ALA A 205 -7.10 0.87 -13.98
C ALA A 205 -6.51 2.17 -14.57
N ILE A 206 -5.18 2.32 -14.54
CA ILE A 206 -4.47 3.46 -15.16
C ILE A 206 -4.29 3.23 -16.66
N MET A 207 -3.75 2.07 -17.03
CA MET A 207 -3.22 1.80 -18.38
C MET A 207 -4.26 1.29 -19.37
N GLN A 208 -5.35 0.69 -18.88
CA GLN A 208 -6.38 0.01 -19.66
C GLN A 208 -7.78 0.36 -19.12
N PRO A 209 -8.20 1.64 -19.24
CA PRO A 209 -9.47 2.10 -18.67
C PRO A 209 -10.70 1.38 -19.21
N ASP A 210 -10.60 0.69 -20.36
CA ASP A 210 -11.69 -0.11 -20.92
C ASP A 210 -11.86 -1.48 -20.24
N LEU A 211 -10.95 -1.90 -19.35
CA LEU A 211 -10.96 -3.20 -18.65
C LEU A 211 -11.43 -3.09 -17.17
N VAL A 212 -12.26 -2.11 -16.85
CA VAL A 212 -12.77 -1.88 -15.48
C VAL A 212 -13.76 -2.96 -15.02
N CYS A 213 -14.55 -3.54 -15.93
CA CYS A 213 -15.68 -4.44 -15.63
C CYS A 213 -16.65 -3.78 -14.60
N ASP A 214 -17.12 -4.52 -13.59
CA ASP A 214 -18.03 -4.00 -12.57
C ASP A 214 -17.29 -3.31 -11.41
N ALA A 215 -16.01 -3.66 -11.20
CA ALA A 215 -15.19 -3.01 -10.18
C ALA A 215 -13.68 -3.07 -10.43
N VAL A 216 -12.97 -2.06 -9.93
CA VAL A 216 -11.51 -1.99 -9.90
C VAL A 216 -10.95 -2.16 -8.48
N ARG A 217 -9.85 -2.91 -8.32
CA ARG A 217 -9.16 -3.08 -7.03
C ARG A 217 -7.96 -2.14 -6.95
N VAL A 218 -8.12 -1.02 -6.27
CA VAL A 218 -7.07 0.01 -6.15
C VAL A 218 -6.29 -0.19 -4.86
N GLY A 219 -5.00 -0.49 -4.98
CA GLY A 219 -4.08 -0.66 -3.85
C GLY A 219 -3.02 0.42 -3.83
N ILE A 220 -1.83 0.12 -4.36
CA ILE A 220 -0.63 0.96 -4.23
C ILE A 220 -0.83 2.43 -4.63
N SER A 221 -1.60 2.67 -5.70
CA SER A 221 -1.80 4.01 -6.25
C SER A 221 -2.79 4.86 -5.45
N LEU A 222 -3.60 4.24 -4.58
CA LEU A 222 -4.37 4.98 -3.57
C LEU A 222 -3.42 5.80 -2.68
N TYR A 223 -2.26 5.23 -2.36
CA TYR A 223 -1.24 5.82 -1.51
C TYR A 223 -0.29 6.78 -2.22
N GLY A 224 -0.56 7.08 -3.50
CA GLY A 224 0.23 7.99 -4.30
C GLY A 224 1.51 7.41 -4.85
N ILE A 225 1.59 6.08 -4.93
CA ILE A 225 2.76 5.35 -5.40
C ILE A 225 2.43 4.71 -6.76
N ALA A 226 3.28 4.94 -7.75
CA ALA A 226 3.13 4.34 -9.08
C ALA A 226 3.35 2.82 -9.01
N PRO A 227 2.58 2.01 -9.75
CA PRO A 227 2.75 0.55 -9.72
C PRO A 227 4.12 0.08 -10.23
N SER A 228 4.69 0.79 -11.19
CA SER A 228 6.03 0.56 -11.72
C SER A 228 6.58 1.86 -12.34
N PRO A 229 7.90 1.95 -12.59
CA PRO A 229 8.48 3.07 -13.33
C PRO A 229 7.92 3.26 -14.73
N TYR A 230 7.43 2.18 -15.37
CA TYR A 230 6.78 2.25 -16.67
C TYR A 230 5.42 2.95 -16.55
N VAL A 231 4.54 2.47 -15.65
CA VAL A 231 3.21 3.06 -15.43
C VAL A 231 3.32 4.51 -15.00
N GLY A 232 4.29 4.84 -14.12
CA GLY A 232 4.52 6.21 -13.66
C GLY A 232 4.95 7.18 -14.77
N LYS A 233 5.54 6.70 -15.88
CA LYS A 233 5.90 7.53 -17.04
C LYS A 233 4.74 7.74 -18.00
N GLU A 234 3.85 6.76 -18.12
CA GLU A 234 2.74 6.77 -19.09
C GLU A 234 1.46 7.40 -18.52
N MET A 235 1.34 7.53 -17.20
CA MET A 235 0.14 8.09 -16.57
C MET A 235 -0.11 9.56 -16.91
N ASP A 236 -1.38 9.89 -17.15
CA ASP A 236 -1.89 11.24 -17.44
C ASP A 236 -2.17 12.07 -16.19
N PHE A 237 -2.09 11.44 -15.02
CA PHE A 237 -2.39 12.03 -13.73
C PHE A 237 -1.20 11.92 -12.78
N GLN A 238 -0.91 13.01 -12.08
CA GLN A 238 0.12 13.01 -11.05
C GLN A 238 -0.48 12.51 -9.73
N LEU A 239 -0.19 11.25 -9.40
CA LEU A 239 -0.45 10.69 -8.08
C LEU A 239 0.16 11.57 -6.97
N GLN A 240 -0.59 11.74 -5.89
CA GLN A 240 -0.16 12.53 -4.73
C GLN A 240 0.37 11.59 -3.63
N PRO A 241 1.68 11.56 -3.35
CA PRO A 241 2.24 10.74 -2.29
C PRO A 241 1.59 11.05 -0.95
N ALA A 242 1.09 10.01 -0.27
CA ALA A 242 0.38 10.19 0.99
C ALA A 242 1.30 10.12 2.23
N LEU A 243 2.49 9.53 2.12
CA LEU A 243 3.39 9.31 3.25
C LEU A 243 4.61 10.24 3.19
N SER A 244 4.91 10.86 4.33
CA SER A 244 6.15 11.57 4.65
C SER A 244 6.78 10.92 5.88
N LEU A 245 8.11 10.78 5.91
CA LEU A 245 8.86 10.29 7.06
C LEU A 245 9.79 11.39 7.58
N GLU A 246 9.57 11.80 8.82
CA GLU A 246 10.19 12.99 9.42
C GLU A 246 10.81 12.67 10.76
N THR A 247 11.85 13.41 11.13
CA THR A 247 12.48 13.38 12.46
C THR A 247 13.15 14.71 12.77
N GLU A 248 13.81 14.81 13.93
CA GLU A 248 14.64 15.95 14.32
C GLU A 248 16.04 15.48 14.74
N MET A 249 17.02 16.38 14.67
CA MET A 249 18.36 16.16 15.20
C MET A 249 18.32 16.10 16.74
N ILE A 250 18.91 15.06 17.33
CA ILE A 250 18.98 14.91 18.80
C ILE A 250 20.36 15.23 19.38
N HIS A 251 21.38 15.26 18.53
CA HIS A 251 22.74 15.59 18.92
C HIS A 251 23.53 16.08 17.71
N VAL A 252 24.27 17.17 17.86
CA VAL A 252 25.12 17.74 16.81
C VAL A 252 26.50 17.96 17.40
N LYS A 253 27.54 17.53 16.68
CA LYS A 253 28.93 17.67 17.11
C LYS A 253 29.87 17.86 15.93
N LYS A 254 30.99 18.53 16.18
CA LYS A 254 32.09 18.58 15.25
C LYS A 254 32.97 17.34 15.41
N VAL A 255 33.29 16.71 14.29
CA VAL A 255 34.17 15.53 14.19
C VAL A 255 35.42 15.97 13.43
N LYS A 256 36.59 15.62 13.96
CA LYS A 256 37.87 16.03 13.37
C LYS A 256 38.30 15.09 12.27
N ALA A 257 39.10 15.60 11.33
CA ALA A 257 39.74 14.78 10.32
C ALA A 257 40.46 13.56 10.96
N GLY A 258 40.17 12.37 10.45
CA GLY A 258 40.70 11.10 10.93
C GLY A 258 39.95 10.46 12.10
N GLU A 259 38.90 11.08 12.64
CA GLU A 259 38.00 10.41 13.58
C GLU A 259 37.01 9.50 12.82
N SER A 260 36.51 8.46 13.48
CA SER A 260 35.66 7.44 12.86
C SER A 260 34.27 7.36 13.51
N LEU A 261 33.27 6.96 12.72
CA LEU A 261 31.87 6.92 13.14
C LEU A 261 31.27 5.51 13.05
N SER A 262 30.33 5.26 13.97
CA SER A 262 29.47 4.07 14.03
C SER A 262 30.21 2.73 14.20
N TYR A 263 29.43 1.65 14.19
CA TYR A 263 29.92 0.29 14.34
C TYR A 263 30.94 -0.09 13.27
N GLY A 264 32.03 -0.72 13.71
CA GLY A 264 33.10 -1.16 12.83
C GLY A 264 33.95 -0.03 12.23
N ALA A 265 33.75 1.23 12.68
CA ALA A 265 34.51 2.38 12.23
C ALA A 265 34.56 2.51 10.68
N THR A 266 33.46 2.18 10.01
CA THR A 266 33.41 2.10 8.53
C THR A 266 33.44 3.45 7.84
N TYR A 267 33.17 4.51 8.59
CA TYR A 267 33.28 5.88 8.11
C TYR A 267 34.38 6.57 8.90
N ARG A 268 35.24 7.30 8.17
CA ARG A 268 36.34 8.10 8.70
C ARG A 268 36.24 9.47 8.06
N ALA A 269 36.21 10.50 8.90
CA ALA A 269 36.13 11.88 8.46
C ALA A 269 37.41 12.25 7.70
N ASP A 270 37.28 12.70 6.44
CA ASP A 270 38.44 13.14 5.65
C ASP A 270 38.88 14.57 5.99
N GLN A 271 37.96 15.35 6.54
CA GLN A 271 38.16 16.72 6.99
C GLN A 271 37.36 16.97 8.27
N ASP A 272 37.60 18.12 8.90
CA ASP A 272 36.74 18.61 9.98
C ASP A 272 35.31 18.82 9.45
N GLU A 273 34.34 18.16 10.07
CA GLU A 273 32.94 18.16 9.60
C GLU A 273 31.95 18.13 10.76
N TRP A 274 30.72 18.58 10.48
CA TRP A 274 29.62 18.54 11.44
C TRP A 274 28.80 17.28 11.23
N ILE A 275 28.52 16.56 12.32
CA ILE A 275 27.73 15.33 12.29
C ILE A 275 26.53 15.51 13.22
N ALA A 276 25.34 15.24 12.68
CA ALA A 276 24.13 15.11 13.48
C ALA A 276 23.74 13.64 13.68
N THR A 277 23.16 13.34 14.84
CA THR A 277 22.52 12.05 15.13
C THR A 277 21.01 12.24 15.09
N ILE A 278 20.31 11.33 14.41
CA ILE A 278 18.85 11.30 14.31
C ILE A 278 18.28 10.00 14.91
N PRO A 279 17.12 10.04 15.60
CA PRO A 279 16.60 8.94 16.41
C PRO A 279 15.77 7.91 15.62
N ILE A 280 16.28 7.47 14.47
CA ILE A 280 15.67 6.42 13.65
C ILE A 280 16.72 5.38 13.22
N GLY A 281 16.38 4.10 13.29
CA GLY A 281 17.27 3.01 12.89
C GLY A 281 16.54 1.80 12.30
N TYR A 282 17.25 0.68 12.14
CA TYR A 282 16.69 -0.46 11.42
C TYR A 282 15.49 -1.13 12.13
N ALA A 283 15.32 -0.97 13.44
CA ALA A 283 14.14 -1.45 14.14
C ALA A 283 12.88 -0.58 13.88
N ASP A 284 13.05 0.57 13.22
CA ASP A 284 11.99 1.46 12.79
C ASP A 284 11.63 1.29 11.30
N GLY A 285 12.39 0.46 10.56
CA GLY A 285 12.28 0.31 9.11
C GLY A 285 13.38 1.04 8.31
N MET A 286 14.28 1.78 8.97
CA MET A 286 15.47 2.38 8.34
C MET A 286 16.56 1.31 8.14
N LEU A 287 16.36 0.42 7.16
CA LEU A 287 17.22 -0.75 6.96
C LEU A 287 18.67 -0.38 6.67
N ARG A 288 19.60 -1.26 7.05
CA ARG A 288 21.05 -1.03 6.91
C ARG A 288 21.51 -0.85 5.45
N GLY A 289 20.75 -1.32 4.46
CA GLY A 289 21.02 -1.10 3.04
C GLY A 289 20.91 0.37 2.62
N LEU A 290 20.20 1.20 3.39
CA LEU A 290 20.08 2.65 3.16
C LEU A 290 21.32 3.44 3.61
N GLN A 291 22.43 2.77 3.93
CA GLN A 291 23.68 3.47 4.24
C GLN A 291 24.11 4.34 3.04
N GLY A 292 24.46 5.61 3.29
CA GLY A 292 24.78 6.57 2.23
C GLY A 292 23.57 7.03 1.41
N GLN A 293 22.34 6.79 1.88
CA GLN A 293 21.15 7.45 1.35
C GLN A 293 21.13 8.91 1.81
N ASP A 294 20.59 9.79 0.97
CA ASP A 294 20.37 11.19 1.33
C ASP A 294 19.09 11.38 2.13
N VAL A 295 19.15 12.32 3.07
CA VAL A 295 17.98 12.95 3.73
C VAL A 295 18.00 14.45 3.43
N LEU A 296 16.92 15.18 3.76
CA LEU A 296 16.90 16.64 3.62
C LEU A 296 17.01 17.34 4.97
N VAL A 297 17.86 18.36 4.99
CA VAL A 297 17.96 19.34 6.07
C VAL A 297 17.98 20.73 5.45
N ARG A 298 17.06 21.62 5.85
CA ARG A 298 16.84 22.96 5.25
C ARG A 298 16.76 22.96 3.72
N GLY A 299 16.20 21.90 3.13
CA GLY A 299 16.05 21.74 1.69
C GLY A 299 17.33 21.41 0.96
N GLN A 300 18.37 20.96 1.67
CA GLN A 300 19.62 20.44 1.12
C GLN A 300 19.71 18.94 1.36
N ARG A 301 20.16 18.20 0.34
CA ARG A 301 20.45 16.76 0.46
C ARG A 301 21.73 16.57 1.26
N VAL A 302 21.66 15.76 2.31
CA VAL A 302 22.79 15.40 3.15
C VAL A 302 22.86 13.88 3.34
N PRO A 303 24.04 13.27 3.23
CA PRO A 303 24.15 11.82 3.25
C PRO A 303 24.13 11.25 4.67
N ILE A 304 23.58 10.05 4.81
CA ILE A 304 23.75 9.20 6.00
C ILE A 304 25.16 8.63 6.00
N VAL A 305 25.87 8.83 7.10
CA VAL A 305 27.27 8.42 7.27
C VAL A 305 27.46 7.40 8.40
N GLY A 306 28.42 6.50 8.18
CA GLY A 306 28.61 5.33 9.05
C GLY A 306 27.46 4.32 8.92
N ARG A 307 27.53 3.24 9.70
CA ARG A 307 26.46 2.23 9.72
C ARG A 307 25.21 2.77 10.42
N ILE A 308 24.04 2.45 9.86
CA ILE A 308 22.76 2.63 10.54
C ILE A 308 22.69 1.66 11.73
N CYS A 309 22.33 2.18 12.91
CA CYS A 309 22.17 1.41 14.14
C CYS A 309 20.70 0.98 14.35
N MET A 310 20.41 0.32 15.47
CA MET A 310 19.05 -0.19 15.75
C MET A 310 18.02 0.93 15.82
N ASP A 311 18.36 2.03 16.48
CA ASP A 311 17.43 3.11 16.84
C ASP A 311 17.88 4.49 16.37
N GLN A 312 19.08 4.60 15.78
CA GLN A 312 19.71 5.87 15.43
C GLN A 312 20.61 5.74 14.21
N CYS A 313 20.82 6.83 13.49
CA CYS A 313 21.87 6.96 12.48
C CYS A 313 22.44 8.38 12.47
N MET A 314 23.55 8.56 11.75
CA MET A 314 24.25 9.83 11.66
C MET A 314 24.18 10.39 10.25
N ILE A 315 24.14 11.71 10.15
CA ILE A 315 24.12 12.45 8.88
C ILE A 315 25.24 13.49 8.88
N GLN A 316 25.84 13.72 7.72
CA GLN A 316 26.90 14.71 7.53
C GLN A 316 26.28 16.08 7.23
N LEU A 317 26.67 17.12 7.96
CA LEU A 317 26.18 18.48 7.79
C LEU A 317 27.26 19.38 7.16
N SER A 318 26.84 20.34 6.36
CA SER A 318 27.72 21.39 5.81
C SER A 318 28.16 22.42 6.84
N GLU A 319 27.37 22.61 7.90
CA GLU A 319 27.59 23.60 8.95
C GLU A 319 27.02 23.12 10.29
N GLU A 320 27.32 23.85 11.37
CA GLU A 320 26.71 23.61 12.68
C GLU A 320 25.21 23.93 12.61
N MET A 321 24.39 23.03 13.14
CA MET A 321 22.94 23.20 13.22
C MET A 321 22.44 22.91 14.63
N PRO A 322 21.33 23.52 15.07
CA PRO A 322 20.82 23.31 16.41
C PRO A 322 20.19 21.91 16.56
N VAL A 323 20.26 21.36 17.78
CA VAL A 323 19.40 20.24 18.19
C VAL A 323 17.92 20.65 18.04
N GLY A 324 17.10 19.74 17.54
CA GLY A 324 15.70 20.00 17.16
C GLY A 324 15.51 20.44 15.72
N GLU A 325 16.58 20.68 14.94
CA GLU A 325 16.45 20.95 13.51
C GLU A 325 15.76 19.79 12.78
N LYS A 326 14.77 20.10 11.93
CA LYS A 326 13.95 19.12 11.23
C LYS A 326 14.72 18.43 10.10
N VAL A 327 14.53 17.12 10.02
CA VAL A 327 15.13 16.25 9.00
C VAL A 327 14.02 15.48 8.28
N GLN A 328 14.01 15.57 6.95
CA GLN A 328 13.07 14.86 6.09
C GLN A 328 13.74 13.63 5.50
N LEU A 329 13.23 12.43 5.80
CA LEU A 329 13.78 11.17 5.30
C LEU A 329 13.14 10.73 3.97
N ILE A 330 11.82 10.88 3.87
CA ILE A 330 11.01 10.65 2.67
C ILE A 330 9.99 11.77 2.64
N GLY A 331 9.88 12.53 1.55
CA GLY A 331 9.02 13.70 1.48
C GLY A 331 9.72 14.90 0.85
N ARG A 332 9.31 16.12 1.17
CA ARG A 332 9.84 17.34 0.54
C ARG A 332 10.34 18.33 1.60
N GLN A 333 11.32 19.14 1.23
CA GLN A 333 11.76 20.27 2.03
C GLN A 333 12.23 21.37 1.07
N GLY A 334 11.50 22.49 1.04
CA GLY A 334 11.70 23.52 0.02
C GLY A 334 11.50 22.98 -1.40
N GLN A 335 12.50 23.14 -2.25
CA GLN A 335 12.47 22.69 -3.65
C GLN A 335 12.98 21.26 -3.84
N GLN A 336 13.58 20.65 -2.82
CA GLN A 336 14.10 19.28 -2.86
C GLN A 336 13.08 18.29 -2.33
N GLN A 337 13.14 17.05 -2.81
CA GLN A 337 12.32 15.93 -2.35
C GLN A 337 13.14 14.65 -2.33
N ILE A 338 12.82 13.74 -1.41
CA ILE A 338 13.27 12.34 -1.40
C ILE A 338 12.04 11.48 -1.66
N LEU A 339 12.05 10.74 -2.77
CA LEU A 339 10.95 9.84 -3.14
C LEU A 339 11.09 8.48 -2.45
N ILE A 340 9.96 7.79 -2.25
CA ILE A 340 9.95 6.38 -1.81
C ILE A 340 10.74 5.51 -2.79
N ASP A 341 10.64 5.79 -4.08
CA ASP A 341 11.36 5.11 -5.15
C ASP A 341 12.88 5.15 -4.96
N GLU A 342 13.44 6.26 -4.45
CA GLU A 342 14.89 6.35 -4.18
C GLU A 342 15.33 5.34 -3.11
N TRP A 343 14.50 5.10 -2.09
CA TRP A 343 14.77 4.09 -1.07
C TRP A 343 14.61 2.68 -1.63
N ALA A 344 13.59 2.46 -2.47
CA ALA A 344 13.36 1.19 -3.13
C ALA A 344 14.56 0.80 -4.02
N ASP A 345 15.02 1.74 -4.86
CA ASP A 345 16.21 1.56 -5.71
C ASP A 345 17.45 1.24 -4.88
N LYS A 346 17.67 1.98 -3.78
CA LYS A 346 18.82 1.77 -2.88
C LYS A 346 18.79 0.40 -2.19
N LEU A 347 17.60 -0.12 -1.90
CA LEU A 347 17.37 -1.41 -1.25
C LEU A 347 17.19 -2.56 -2.24
N GLU A 348 17.27 -2.30 -3.55
CA GLU A 348 17.03 -3.29 -4.61
C GLU A 348 15.67 -3.98 -4.47
N THR A 349 14.65 -3.19 -4.14
CA THR A 349 13.26 -3.65 -3.97
C THR A 349 12.28 -2.75 -4.72
N ILE A 350 10.98 -2.97 -4.54
CA ILE A 350 9.90 -2.17 -5.11
C ILE A 350 9.35 -1.15 -4.10
N PRO A 351 8.80 0.00 -4.55
CA PRO A 351 8.22 1.03 -3.68
C PRO A 351 7.14 0.55 -2.70
N TYR A 352 6.51 -0.59 -2.99
CA TYR A 352 5.47 -1.21 -2.14
C TYR A 352 6.01 -1.62 -0.77
N GLU A 353 7.26 -2.09 -0.70
CA GLU A 353 7.83 -2.61 0.54
C GLU A 353 8.19 -1.50 1.53
N ILE A 354 8.61 -0.34 1.04
CA ILE A 354 9.14 0.77 1.85
C ILE A 354 8.18 1.24 2.96
N PRO A 355 6.89 1.54 2.70
CA PRO A 355 5.99 1.92 3.78
C PRO A 355 5.62 0.72 4.67
N CYS A 356 5.63 -0.51 4.14
CA CYS A 356 5.28 -1.72 4.89
C CYS A 356 6.36 -2.12 5.92
N ILE A 357 7.63 -1.81 5.66
CA ILE A 357 8.73 -2.11 6.60
C ILE A 357 8.81 -1.11 7.78
N LEU A 358 8.10 0.03 7.70
CA LEU A 358 8.04 0.99 8.80
C LEU A 358 7.26 0.39 9.97
N THR A 359 7.96 0.09 11.07
CA THR A 359 7.36 -0.66 12.18
C THR A 359 6.41 0.20 13.01
N LYS A 360 5.65 -0.43 13.92
CA LYS A 360 4.75 0.24 14.87
C LYS A 360 5.47 1.22 15.82
N ARG A 361 6.81 1.17 15.89
CA ARG A 361 7.62 2.13 16.66
C ARG A 361 7.63 3.52 16.05
N VAL A 362 7.33 3.64 14.75
CA VAL A 362 7.15 4.92 14.06
C VAL A 362 5.67 5.28 14.12
N PRO A 363 5.25 6.25 14.94
CA PRO A 363 3.85 6.64 15.01
C PRO A 363 3.39 7.23 13.67
N ARG A 364 2.17 6.89 13.26
CA ARG A 364 1.48 7.52 12.13
C ARG A 364 0.71 8.74 12.65
N VAL A 365 0.88 9.87 12.00
CA VAL A 365 0.17 11.12 12.27
C VAL A 365 -0.64 11.49 11.05
N TYR A 366 -1.95 11.56 11.19
CA TYR A 366 -2.87 11.82 10.09
C TYR A 366 -3.14 13.31 9.98
N VAL A 367 -3.07 13.84 8.76
CA VAL A 367 -3.31 15.25 8.48
C VAL A 367 -4.27 15.41 7.32
N GLU A 368 -5.13 16.42 7.45
CA GLU A 368 -5.91 16.99 6.36
C GLU A 368 -5.28 18.33 5.99
N SER A 369 -5.30 18.68 4.71
CA SER A 369 -4.60 19.86 4.16
C SER A 369 -4.92 21.22 4.82
N ALA A 370 -5.98 21.31 5.62
CA ALA A 370 -6.30 22.52 6.40
C ALA A 370 -5.42 22.72 7.66
N GLY A 371 -4.63 21.72 8.07
CA GLY A 371 -3.96 21.72 9.39
C GLY A 371 -2.50 22.16 9.44
N PHE A 372 -1.74 22.15 8.34
CA PHE A 372 -0.30 22.50 8.36
C PHE A 372 0.16 23.02 7.00
N SER A 373 0.30 24.34 6.89
CA SER A 373 1.00 25.01 5.77
C SER A 373 2.49 24.69 5.71
N ASP A 374 3.05 24.04 6.74
CA ASP A 374 4.46 23.71 6.88
C ASP A 374 4.78 22.23 6.61
N LEU A 375 3.78 21.41 6.26
CA LEU A 375 3.99 20.06 5.74
C LEU A 375 3.93 20.14 4.22
N SER A 376 5.05 19.82 3.58
CA SER A 376 5.37 20.10 2.18
C SER A 376 4.63 19.22 1.17
N PHE A 377 3.30 19.19 1.22
CA PHE A 377 2.47 18.41 0.30
C PHE A 377 1.75 19.24 -0.76
N GLN A 378 1.79 20.58 -0.70
CA GLN A 378 1.08 21.41 -1.67
C GLN A 378 1.95 22.56 -2.19
N LYS A 379 2.04 22.65 -3.52
CA LYS A 379 2.50 23.84 -4.25
C LYS A 379 1.68 25.07 -3.82
N SER A 380 2.34 26.19 -3.60
CA SER A 380 1.74 27.51 -3.80
C SER A 380 2.52 28.27 -4.87
N ASP A 381 2.39 27.83 -6.13
CA ASP A 381 2.81 28.63 -7.28
C ASP A 381 1.61 29.44 -7.78
N LYS A 382 1.38 30.62 -7.20
CA LYS A 382 0.78 31.73 -7.96
C LYS A 382 1.92 32.59 -8.46
N VAL A 383 2.34 32.35 -9.70
CA VAL A 383 2.98 33.40 -10.51
C VAL A 383 1.86 34.05 -11.31
N LEU A 384 1.41 35.21 -10.84
CA LEU A 384 0.58 36.11 -11.63
C LEU A 384 1.41 36.64 -12.80
N ARG A 385 0.78 36.75 -13.97
CA ARG A 385 1.20 37.68 -14.99
C ARG A 385 0.47 39.01 -14.80
#